data_AF-A0A6V7IY44-F1
#
_entry.id   AF-A0A6V7IY44-F1
#
_cell.length_a   1.000
_cell.length_b   1.000
_cell.length_c   1.000
_cell.angle_alpha   90.00
_cell.angle_beta   90.00
_cell.angle_gamma   90.00
#
_symmetry.space_group_name_H-M   'P 1'
#
loop_
_entity.id
_entity.type
_entity.pdbx_description
1 polymer ?
#
loop_
_entity_poly.entity_id
_entity_poly.type
_entity_poly.pdbx_seq_one_letter_code
_entity_poly.pdbx_strand_id
1 'polypeptide(L)'
;DLLKHTPQGHHDRMSLQLALTQLESLAEMLNERKREAEQFQAFKEMLRHVSGKLSHRPLSSSSRYLIREDNVTQLEFNQNGMITKSKRRRLLLLNDLVVCVSVAPRSIDDFSSSERLTLKWTHPVSDIE
;
A
#
# COMPACT_ATOMS: atom_id res chain seq x y z
N ASP A 1 3.47 13.93 33.66
CA ASP A 1 2.09 14.21 34.10
C ASP A 1 1.97 15.56 34.82
N LEU A 2 2.21 16.66 34.11
CA LEU A 2 2.13 18.01 34.71
C LEU A 2 0.69 18.40 35.05
N LEU A 3 -0.25 18.16 34.13
CA LEU A 3 -1.68 18.43 34.32
C LEU A 3 -2.33 17.66 35.48
N LYS A 4 -1.78 16.50 35.86
CA LYS A 4 -2.23 15.75 37.05
C LYS A 4 -1.90 16.48 38.36
N HIS A 5 -0.89 17.34 38.35
CA HIS A 5 -0.47 18.13 39.51
C HIS A 5 -0.92 19.60 39.44
N THR A 6 -1.65 19.99 38.40
CA THR A 6 -2.15 21.36 38.23
C THR A 6 -3.66 21.42 38.50
N PRO A 7 -4.14 21.97 39.63
CA PRO A 7 -5.56 21.99 39.98
C PRO A 7 -6.40 22.89 39.06
N GLN A 8 -7.73 22.73 39.09
CA GLN A 8 -8.66 23.38 38.14
C GLN A 8 -8.65 24.92 38.16
N GLY A 9 -8.25 25.56 39.26
CA GLY A 9 -8.13 27.02 39.38
C GLY A 9 -6.74 27.59 39.09
N HIS A 10 -5.77 26.78 38.68
CA HIS A 10 -4.41 27.24 38.43
C HIS A 10 -4.33 28.05 37.13
N HIS A 11 -3.69 29.23 37.17
CA HIS A 11 -3.58 30.13 36.01
C HIS A 11 -2.97 29.45 34.77
N ASP A 12 -1.96 28.60 34.95
CA ASP A 12 -1.33 27.87 33.84
C ASP A 12 -2.13 26.68 33.29
N ARG A 13 -3.23 26.26 33.92
CA ARG A 13 -3.92 25.02 33.55
C ARG A 13 -4.38 25.04 32.09
N MET A 14 -4.98 26.15 31.65
CA MET A 14 -5.46 26.29 30.27
C MET A 14 -4.30 26.22 29.28
N SER A 15 -3.19 26.93 29.56
CA SER A 15 -1.99 26.91 28.73
C SER A 15 -1.38 25.51 28.65
N LEU A 16 -1.35 24.77 29.77
CA LEU A 16 -0.86 23.39 29.83
C LEU A 16 -1.77 22.42 29.07
N GLN A 17 -3.10 22.59 29.13
CA GLN A 17 -4.05 21.80 28.33
C GLN A 17 -3.83 22.04 26.84
N LEU A 18 -3.72 23.30 26.42
CA LEU A 18 -3.47 23.64 25.03
C LEU A 18 -2.13 23.05 24.54
N ALA A 19 -1.07 23.20 25.34
CA ALA A 19 0.24 22.64 25.02
C ALA A 19 0.19 21.11 24.92
N LEU A 20 -0.52 20.43 25.83
CA LEU A 20 -0.72 18.98 25.78
C LEU A 20 -1.44 18.58 24.49
N THR A 21 -2.57 19.21 24.16
CA THR A 21 -3.32 18.92 22.93
C THR A 21 -2.48 19.15 21.67
N GLN A 22 -1.67 20.20 21.64
CA GLN A 22 -0.74 20.46 20.53
C GLN A 22 0.32 19.37 20.41
N LEU A 23 0.92 18.95 21.52
CA LEU A 23 1.90 17.87 21.53
C LEU A 23 1.30 16.53 21.11
N GLU A 24 0.10 16.20 21.57
CA GLU A 24 -0.63 14.99 21.17
C GLU A 24 -0.94 14.99 19.67
N SER A 25 -1.42 16.11 19.13
CA SER A 25 -1.68 16.24 17.68
C SER A 25 -0.40 16.13 16.85
N LEU A 26 0.69 16.75 17.28
CA LEU A 26 2.00 16.62 16.62
C LEU A 26 2.50 15.17 16.65
N ALA A 27 2.37 14.49 17.79
CA ALA A 27 2.75 13.09 17.92
C ALA A 27 1.91 12.19 17.01
N GLU A 28 0.60 12.43 16.92
CA GLU A 28 -0.30 11.69 16.03
C GLU A 28 0.09 11.88 14.56
N MET A 29 0.33 13.12 14.12
CA MET A 29 0.79 13.39 12.75
C MET A 29 2.14 12.73 12.43
N LEU A 30 3.08 12.75 13.37
CA LEU A 30 4.38 12.10 13.20
C LEU A 30 4.22 10.57 13.09
N ASN A 31 3.36 9.98 13.92
CA ASN A 31 3.08 8.56 13.87
C ASN A 31 2.43 8.15 12.55
N GLU A 32 1.48 8.93 12.04
CA GLU A 32 0.84 8.64 10.75
C GLU A 32 1.83 8.76 9.59
N ARG A 33 2.68 9.81 9.57
CA ARG A 33 3.74 9.93 8.55
C ARG A 33 4.74 8.78 8.59
N LYS A 34 5.09 8.30 9.79
CA LYS A 34 5.94 7.11 9.94
C LYS A 34 5.25 5.88 9.36
N ARG A 35 3.98 5.67 9.69
CA ARG A 35 3.18 4.55 9.20
C ARG A 35 3.09 4.55 7.67
N GLU A 36 2.81 5.69 7.05
CA GLU A 36 2.79 5.85 5.59
C GLU A 36 4.15 5.49 4.97
N ALA A 37 5.26 5.95 5.56
CA ALA A 37 6.59 5.64 5.08
C ALA A 37 6.93 4.14 5.18
N GLU A 38 6.53 3.48 6.26
CA GLU A 38 6.70 2.03 6.45
C GLU A 38 5.88 1.24 5.43
N GLN A 39 4.63 1.62 5.19
CA GLN A 39 3.78 1.01 4.16
C GLN A 39 4.36 1.19 2.76
N PHE A 40 4.83 2.40 2.44
CA PHE A 40 5.48 2.68 1.17
C PHE A 40 6.75 1.85 0.96
N GLN A 41 7.57 1.70 2.00
CA GLN A 41 8.78 0.90 1.95
C GLN A 41 8.47 -0.59 1.78
N ALA A 42 7.50 -1.13 2.54
CA ALA A 42 7.04 -2.51 2.39
C ALA A 42 6.50 -2.78 0.97
N PHE A 43 5.76 -1.83 0.40
CA PHE A 43 5.26 -1.92 -0.96
C PHE A 43 6.39 -1.94 -2.01
N LYS A 44 7.39 -1.08 -1.87
CA LYS A 44 8.57 -1.08 -2.76
C LYS A 44 9.34 -2.39 -2.69
N GLU A 45 9.47 -2.96 -1.50
CA GLU A 45 10.09 -4.27 -1.32
C GLU A 45 9.26 -5.36 -1.97
N MET A 46 7.94 -5.36 -1.81
CA MET A 46 7.03 -6.28 -2.50
C MET A 46 7.23 -6.21 -4.03
N LEU A 47 7.23 -5.01 -4.61
CA LEU A 47 7.45 -4.81 -6.05
C LEU A 47 8.80 -5.35 -6.53
N ARG A 48 9.86 -5.27 -5.72
CA ARG A 48 11.19 -5.81 -6.05
C ARG A 48 11.18 -7.33 -6.18
N HIS A 49 10.28 -8.02 -5.48
CA HIS A 49 10.16 -9.48 -5.51
C HIS A 49 9.12 -9.99 -6.52
N VAL A 50 8.43 -9.08 -7.23
CA VAL A 50 7.53 -9.47 -8.33
C VAL A 50 8.38 -10.06 -9.46
N SER A 51 8.15 -11.35 -9.74
CA SER A 51 8.85 -12.04 -10.82
C SER A 51 8.24 -11.69 -12.18
N GLY A 52 9.04 -11.19 -13.12
CA GLY A 52 8.61 -10.94 -14.50
C GLY A 52 9.38 -9.78 -15.16
N LYS A 53 9.46 -9.80 -16.49
CA LYS A 53 10.07 -8.69 -17.26
C LYS A 53 9.03 -7.60 -17.47
N LEU A 54 9.39 -6.37 -17.15
CA LEU A 54 8.59 -5.19 -17.45
C LEU A 54 8.99 -4.63 -18.80
N SER A 55 8.01 -4.22 -19.60
CA SER A 55 8.24 -3.50 -20.86
C SER A 55 8.62 -2.03 -20.61
N HIS A 56 8.11 -1.45 -19.53
CA HIS A 56 8.36 -0.06 -19.13
C HIS A 56 9.22 -0.03 -17.87
N ARG A 57 9.84 1.13 -17.58
CA ARG A 57 10.73 1.43 -16.43
C ARG A 57 10.51 0.51 -15.20
N PRO A 58 11.58 0.06 -14.50
CA PRO A 58 11.48 -0.89 -13.39
C PRO A 58 10.39 -0.55 -12.37
N LEU A 59 9.65 -1.55 -11.89
CA LEU A 59 8.59 -1.40 -10.88
C LEU A 59 9.12 -0.72 -9.60
N SER A 60 10.41 -0.88 -9.32
CA SER A 60 11.12 -0.27 -8.18
C SER A 60 11.50 1.21 -8.35
N SER A 61 11.00 1.91 -9.38
CA SER A 61 11.23 3.35 -9.55
C SER A 61 10.86 4.13 -8.28
N SER A 62 11.73 5.05 -7.86
CA SER A 62 11.63 5.75 -6.56
C SER A 62 10.39 6.62 -6.39
N SER A 63 9.72 6.98 -7.50
CA SER A 63 8.53 7.83 -7.51
C SER A 63 7.20 7.08 -7.50
N ARG A 64 7.22 5.74 -7.48
CA ARG A 64 6.00 4.92 -7.56
C ARG A 64 5.43 4.62 -6.18
N TYR A 65 4.16 4.94 -5.99
CA TYR A 65 3.39 4.59 -4.79
C TYR A 65 2.10 3.87 -5.16
N LEU A 66 1.64 3.00 -4.27
CA LEU A 66 0.38 2.30 -4.39
C LEU A 66 -0.76 3.26 -4.05
N ILE A 67 -1.73 3.38 -4.96
CA ILE A 67 -2.99 4.09 -4.72
C ILE A 67 -4.03 3.09 -4.20
N ARG A 68 -4.11 1.91 -4.84
CA ARG A 68 -5.13 0.91 -4.51
C ARG A 68 -4.70 -0.51 -4.90
N GLU A 69 -5.12 -1.48 -4.10
CA GLU A 69 -4.98 -2.91 -4.37
C GLU A 69 -6.36 -3.56 -4.38
N ASP A 70 -6.65 -4.37 -5.42
CA ASP A 70 -7.89 -5.14 -5.50
C ASP A 70 -7.63 -6.58 -5.99
N ASN A 71 -8.32 -7.54 -5.36
CA ASN A 71 -8.35 -8.92 -5.86
C ASN A 71 -9.50 -9.07 -6.86
N VAL A 72 -9.20 -9.54 -8.07
CA VAL A 72 -10.15 -9.64 -9.18
C VAL A 72 -10.15 -11.03 -9.81
N THR A 73 -11.22 -11.33 -10.54
CA THR A 73 -11.33 -12.56 -11.35
C THR A 73 -11.29 -12.18 -12.83
N GLN A 74 -10.19 -12.54 -13.50
CA GLN A 74 -10.04 -12.35 -14.93
C GLN A 74 -10.75 -13.48 -15.68
N LEU A 75 -11.74 -13.12 -16.49
CA LEU A 75 -12.47 -14.04 -17.37
C LEU A 75 -11.85 -14.00 -18.77
N GLU A 76 -11.65 -15.18 -19.36
CA GLU A 76 -11.23 -15.32 -20.77
C GLU A 76 -12.39 -15.88 -21.58
N PHE A 77 -12.74 -15.20 -22.67
CA PHE A 77 -13.86 -15.57 -23.53
C PHE A 77 -13.36 -16.20 -24.84
N ASN A 78 -14.12 -17.12 -25.42
CA ASN A 78 -13.88 -17.59 -26.79
C ASN A 78 -14.53 -16.64 -27.82
N GLN A 79 -14.34 -16.94 -29.10
CA GLN A 79 -14.92 -16.17 -30.21
C GLN A 79 -16.46 -16.14 -30.19
N ASN A 80 -17.09 -17.09 -29.51
CA ASN A 80 -18.55 -17.18 -29.37
C ASN A 80 -19.07 -16.47 -28.10
N GLY A 81 -18.21 -15.75 -27.37
CA GLY A 81 -18.58 -15.03 -26.14
C GLY A 81 -18.77 -15.92 -24.91
N MET A 82 -18.43 -17.21 -24.97
CA MET A 82 -18.50 -18.10 -23.81
C MET A 82 -17.22 -18.02 -22.95
N ILE A 83 -17.39 -18.07 -21.64
CA ILE A 83 -16.27 -18.10 -20.68
C ILE A 83 -15.53 -19.44 -20.83
N THR A 84 -14.23 -19.36 -21.09
CA THR A 84 -13.33 -20.51 -21.19
C THR A 84 -12.48 -20.71 -19.96
N LYS A 85 -12.09 -19.61 -19.29
CA LYS A 85 -11.26 -19.65 -18.08
C LYS A 85 -11.64 -18.53 -17.12
N SER A 86 -11.44 -18.80 -15.84
CA SER A 86 -11.55 -17.85 -14.74
C SER A 86 -10.27 -17.91 -13.93
N LYS A 87 -9.58 -16.78 -13.80
CA LYS A 87 -8.25 -16.70 -13.18
C LYS A 87 -8.25 -15.64 -12.08
N ARG A 88 -7.90 -16.03 -10.85
CA ARG A 88 -7.67 -15.07 -9.76
C ARG A 88 -6.43 -14.24 -10.06
N ARG A 89 -6.56 -12.93 -9.90
CA ARG A 89 -5.53 -11.91 -10.11
C ARG A 89 -5.62 -10.88 -9.02
N ARG A 90 -4.54 -10.12 -8.86
CA ARG A 90 -4.51 -8.91 -8.06
C ARG A 90 -4.08 -7.75 -8.94
N LEU A 91 -4.85 -6.67 -8.89
CA LEU A 91 -4.53 -5.42 -9.55
C LEU A 91 -3.93 -4.47 -8.52
N LEU A 92 -2.81 -3.85 -8.91
CA LEU A 92 -2.15 -2.80 -8.15
C LEU A 92 -2.24 -1.53 -9.00
N LEU A 93 -3.00 -0.56 -8.52
CA LEU A 93 -3.08 0.77 -9.11
C LEU A 93 -1.98 1.63 -8.51
N LEU A 94 -1.02 2.02 -9.34
CA LEU A 94 0.04 2.96 -9.01
C LEU A 94 -0.29 4.33 -9.59
N ASN A 95 0.51 5.33 -9.23
CA ASN A 95 0.38 6.68 -9.77
C ASN A 95 0.69 6.80 -11.27
N ASP A 96 1.40 5.84 -11.87
CA ASP A 96 1.73 5.86 -13.31
C ASP A 96 1.35 4.57 -14.07
N LEU A 97 1.05 3.48 -13.36
CA LEU A 97 0.80 2.16 -13.94
C LEU A 97 -0.34 1.42 -13.25
N VAL A 98 -1.08 0.63 -14.01
CA VAL A 98 -1.86 -0.51 -13.51
C VAL A 98 -1.05 -1.77 -13.71
N VAL A 99 -0.87 -2.52 -12.63
CA VAL A 99 -0.08 -3.77 -12.62
C VAL A 99 -0.99 -4.93 -12.29
N CYS A 100 -1.00 -5.96 -13.13
CA CYS A 100 -1.70 -7.19 -12.87
C CYS A 100 -0.72 -8.29 -12.50
N VAL A 101 -0.94 -8.90 -11.34
CA VAL A 101 -0.15 -10.01 -10.84
C VAL A 101 -1.02 -11.23 -10.55
N SER A 102 -0.43 -12.41 -10.64
CA SER A 102 -0.98 -13.60 -10.00
C SER A 102 -0.32 -13.82 -8.65
N VAL A 103 -1.15 -14.09 -7.65
CA VAL A 103 -0.73 -14.39 -6.28
C VAL A 103 -0.63 -15.90 -6.11
N ALA A 104 0.51 -16.39 -5.65
CA ALA A 104 0.68 -17.77 -5.23
C ALA A 104 1.09 -17.82 -3.75
N PRO A 105 0.56 -18.75 -2.96
CA PRO A 105 1.06 -18.97 -1.60
C PRO A 105 2.52 -19.42 -1.68
N ARG A 106 3.41 -18.85 -0.86
CA ARG A 106 4.75 -19.41 -0.66
C ARG A 106 4.65 -20.63 0.26
N SER A 107 5.51 -21.61 0.03
CA SER A 107 5.60 -22.83 0.84
C SER A 107 5.92 -22.50 2.30
N ILE A 108 5.45 -23.36 3.21
CA ILE A 108 5.53 -23.20 4.68
C ILE A 108 6.98 -23.01 5.21
N ASP A 109 7.99 -23.38 4.42
CA ASP A 109 9.41 -23.27 4.75
C ASP A 109 10.01 -21.84 4.65
N ASP A 110 9.30 -20.89 4.04
CA ASP A 110 9.75 -19.48 4.00
C ASP A 110 9.25 -18.74 5.26
N PHE A 111 10.17 -18.43 6.19
CA PHE A 111 9.90 -17.65 7.41
C PHE A 111 9.34 -16.23 7.16
N SER A 112 9.28 -15.79 5.91
CA SER A 112 8.54 -14.60 5.51
C SER A 112 7.17 -15.05 4.99
N SER A 113 6.10 -14.68 5.68
CA SER A 113 4.70 -14.92 5.29
C SER A 113 4.25 -14.17 4.03
N SER A 114 5.19 -13.76 3.17
CA SER A 114 4.94 -12.91 2.02
C SER A 114 4.56 -13.73 0.79
N GLU A 115 3.41 -13.40 0.18
CA GLU A 115 2.90 -14.05 -1.02
C GLU A 115 3.90 -13.97 -2.19
N ARG A 116 3.90 -14.96 -3.09
CA ARG A 116 4.68 -14.89 -4.33
C ARG A 116 3.85 -14.23 -5.42
N LEU A 117 4.25 -13.01 -5.80
CA LEU A 117 3.63 -12.27 -6.90
C LEU A 117 4.37 -12.55 -8.22
N THR A 118 3.63 -12.94 -9.24
CA THR A 118 4.14 -13.10 -10.61
C THR A 118 3.45 -12.11 -11.53
N LEU A 119 4.22 -11.30 -12.24
CA LEU A 119 3.69 -10.32 -13.18
C LEU A 119 2.95 -11.01 -14.33
N LYS A 120 1.78 -10.47 -14.70
CA LYS A 120 1.02 -10.86 -15.89
C LYS A 120 1.05 -9.81 -16.96
N TRP A 121 0.83 -8.55 -16.59
CA TRP A 121 0.94 -7.41 -17.48
C TRP A 121 1.04 -6.12 -16.68
N THR A 122 1.49 -5.06 -17.36
CA THR A 122 1.44 -3.68 -16.88
C THR A 122 0.84 -2.79 -17.97
N HIS A 123 0.12 -1.76 -17.58
CA HIS A 123 -0.42 -0.77 -18.50
C HIS A 123 -0.27 0.64 -17.92
N PRO A 124 0.15 1.65 -18.70
CA PRO A 124 0.17 3.03 -18.23
C PRO A 124 -1.22 3.52 -17.86
N VAL A 125 -1.34 4.22 -16.73
CA VAL A 125 -2.63 4.83 -16.33
C VAL A 125 -3.07 5.89 -17.33
N SER A 126 -2.12 6.56 -18.00
CA SER A 126 -2.40 7.54 -19.06
C SER A 126 -3.15 6.98 -20.26
N ASP A 127 -3.09 5.66 -20.46
CA ASP A 127 -3.60 5.00 -21.66
C ASP A 127 -4.95 4.30 -21.38
N ILE A 128 -5.51 4.48 -20.17
CA ILE A 128 -6.79 3.90 -19.75
C ILE A 128 -7.88 4.96 -19.91
N GLU A 129 -8.84 4.70 -20.80
CA GLU A 129 -10.05 5.52 -21.02
C GLU A 129 -11.15 5.27 -19.97
#